data_AF-A0A956R3I5-F1
#
_entry.id   AF-A0A956R3I5-F1
#
_cell.length_a   1.000
_cell.length_b   1.000
_cell.length_c   1.000
_cell.angle_alpha   90.00
_cell.angle_beta   90.00
_cell.angle_gamma   90.00
#
_symmetry.space_group_name_H-M   'P 1'
#
loop_
_entity.id
_entity.type
_entity.pdbx_description
1 polymer ?
#
loop_
_entity_poly.entity_id
_entity_poly.type
_entity_poly.pdbx_seq_one_letter_code
_entity_poly.pdbx_strand_id
1 'polypeptide(L)'
;MSRHLAVILVLLLPAACRVEEVRTPPQTDDPAAVSAPETALDVDTGPALAREGNSFVLPYGARTVYAGADPGLATEVERLFLLLEDLRAESVEISGNTELPIGWTTLTFTVEGEAGERLVVREPDYDGDPEEATRADISVSLAVLARQRAVLERVNVAGEAIDFDEHVLTIAGSLDIDEVLLLRVPSPGGRLTGWRLAPTAGIKEEDALESLPVHVILRRRPALLDAMLLPPGYIVYFAGDQMTTILDPDDVVVWDWRDGDQGSRPRSPEHPGDAPHTTPQRGPLLQPLGR
;
A
#
# COMPACT_ATOMS: atom_id res chain seq x y z
N MET A 1 32.04 6.81 21.47
CA MET A 1 30.70 7.27 21.93
C MET A 1 29.94 7.71 20.68
N SER A 2 29.34 6.75 19.97
CA SER A 2 28.56 7.02 18.76
C SER A 2 27.18 7.52 19.17
N ARG A 3 26.81 8.70 18.67
CA ARG A 3 25.43 9.17 18.72
C ARG A 3 24.75 8.61 17.47
N HIS A 4 23.93 7.58 17.64
CA HIS A 4 22.98 7.17 16.61
C HIS A 4 21.91 8.25 16.52
N LEU A 5 21.91 9.00 15.41
CA LEU A 5 20.85 9.93 15.07
C LEU A 5 19.80 9.11 14.32
N ALA A 6 18.85 8.52 15.04
CA ALA A 6 17.69 7.90 14.44
C ALA A 6 16.75 9.02 13.98
N VAL A 7 16.80 9.37 12.70
CA VAL A 7 15.83 10.27 12.07
C VAL A 7 14.62 9.41 11.69
N ILE A 8 13.67 9.27 12.62
CA ILE A 8 12.37 8.67 12.33
C ILE A 8 11.54 9.75 11.63
N LEU A 9 11.52 9.72 10.30
CA LEU A 9 10.64 10.55 9.49
C LEU A 9 9.55 9.65 8.88
N VAL A 10 8.40 9.62 9.53
CA VAL A 10 7.20 8.93 9.03
C VAL A 10 6.66 9.74 7.85
N LEU A 11 6.54 9.10 6.69
CA LEU A 11 5.85 9.66 5.53
C LEU A 11 4.37 9.91 5.88
N LEU A 12 4.08 11.14 6.28
CA LEU A 12 2.72 11.69 6.38
C LEU A 12 2.67 12.97 5.56
N LEU A 13 2.49 12.84 4.26
CA LEU A 13 2.06 13.96 3.42
C LEU A 13 0.54 14.09 3.54
N PRO A 14 0.00 15.29 3.88
CA PRO A 14 -1.43 15.49 3.97
C PRO A 14 -2.07 15.58 2.58
N ALA A 15 -3.29 15.02 2.48
CA ALA A 15 -4.22 15.35 1.43
C ALA A 15 -4.41 16.88 1.34
N ALA A 16 -4.43 17.39 0.12
CA ALA A 16 -4.32 18.79 -0.23
C ALA A 16 -5.30 19.74 0.49
N CYS A 17 -4.82 20.97 0.63
CA CYS A 17 -5.49 22.16 1.14
C CYS A 17 -6.97 22.30 0.74
N ARG A 18 -7.80 22.49 1.77
CA ARG A 18 -9.15 23.03 1.69
C ARG A 18 -9.07 24.54 1.41
N VAL A 19 -9.45 24.98 0.21
CA VAL A 19 -9.75 26.40 -0.05
C VAL A 19 -11.26 26.56 -0.06
N GLU A 20 -11.76 27.13 1.04
CA GLU A 20 -13.11 27.65 1.16
C GLU A 20 -13.02 29.17 0.94
N GLU A 21 -13.54 29.68 -0.18
CA GLU A 21 -14.13 31.02 -0.20
C GLU A 21 -15.24 31.07 -1.27
N VAL A 22 -16.47 30.90 -0.80
CA VAL A 22 -17.69 31.21 -1.55
C VAL A 22 -17.76 32.73 -1.70
N ARG A 23 -17.62 33.24 -2.93
CA ARG A 23 -18.11 34.55 -3.31
C ARG A 23 -18.94 34.44 -4.59
N THR A 24 -20.23 34.65 -4.42
CA THR A 24 -21.25 34.75 -5.47
C THR A 24 -20.98 35.96 -6.38
N PRO A 25 -21.01 35.82 -7.72
CA PRO A 25 -21.19 36.94 -8.62
C PRO A 25 -22.66 37.05 -9.10
N PRO A 26 -23.12 38.25 -9.51
CA PRO A 26 -24.47 38.43 -10.01
C PRO A 26 -24.59 37.96 -11.48
N GLN A 27 -25.77 37.41 -11.80
CA GLN A 27 -26.20 37.04 -13.14
C GLN A 27 -26.21 38.24 -14.10
N THR A 28 -25.76 38.02 -15.33
CA THR A 28 -26.23 38.76 -16.51
C THR A 28 -26.23 37.80 -17.71
N ASP A 29 -27.41 37.67 -18.31
CA ASP A 29 -27.68 36.90 -19.52
C ASP A 29 -26.99 37.51 -20.75
N ASP A 30 -26.33 36.70 -21.59
CA ASP A 30 -26.42 36.79 -23.05
C ASP A 30 -25.84 35.52 -23.72
N PRO A 31 -26.51 34.89 -24.72
CA PRO A 31 -26.02 33.69 -25.39
C PRO A 31 -25.41 34.03 -26.77
N ALA A 32 -24.10 33.84 -26.92
CA ALA A 32 -23.46 33.84 -28.24
C ALA A 32 -22.41 32.74 -28.33
N ALA A 33 -22.59 31.89 -29.35
CA ALA A 33 -21.79 30.72 -29.65
C ALA A 33 -20.33 31.06 -29.96
N VAL A 34 -19.39 30.30 -29.38
CA VAL A 34 -18.02 30.18 -29.90
C VAL A 34 -17.56 28.73 -29.73
N SER A 35 -17.08 28.18 -30.84
CA SER A 35 -16.53 26.84 -31.04
C SER A 35 -15.45 26.46 -30.03
N ALA A 36 -15.55 25.24 -29.50
CA ALA A 36 -14.49 24.60 -28.73
C ALA A 36 -13.44 23.99 -29.67
N PRO A 37 -12.13 24.22 -29.46
CA PRO A 37 -11.12 23.27 -29.88
C PRO A 37 -10.97 22.19 -28.78
N GLU A 38 -10.99 20.93 -29.20
CA GLU A 38 -10.47 19.81 -28.40
C GLU A 38 -8.98 20.04 -28.15
N THR A 39 -8.64 20.67 -27.03
CA THR A 39 -7.29 20.57 -26.47
C THR A 39 -7.25 19.30 -25.62
N ALA A 40 -6.55 18.30 -26.15
CA ALA A 40 -6.10 17.15 -25.38
C ALA A 40 -5.47 17.64 -24.07
N LEU A 41 -5.92 17.07 -22.95
CA LEU A 41 -5.25 17.20 -21.67
C LEU A 41 -3.84 16.62 -21.82
N ASP A 42 -2.85 17.49 -21.97
CA ASP A 42 -1.46 17.12 -21.70
C ASP A 42 -1.41 16.61 -20.26
N VAL A 43 -1.19 15.31 -20.12
CA VAL A 43 -0.80 14.72 -18.85
C VAL A 43 0.56 15.33 -18.53
N ASP A 44 0.59 16.19 -17.53
CA ASP A 44 1.80 16.77 -16.94
C ASP A 44 2.67 15.63 -16.40
N THR A 45 3.42 14.99 -17.29
CA THR A 45 4.57 14.18 -16.93
C THR A 45 5.59 15.15 -16.35
N GLY A 46 5.70 15.17 -15.01
CA GLY A 46 6.73 15.90 -14.29
C GLY A 46 8.14 15.66 -14.87
N PRO A 47 9.13 16.48 -14.48
CA PRO A 47 10.46 16.42 -15.08
C PRO A 47 11.00 14.98 -15.04
N ALA A 48 11.27 14.43 -16.23
CA ALA A 48 11.77 13.07 -16.34
C ALA A 48 13.04 12.91 -15.49
N LEU A 49 12.98 12.01 -14.51
CA LEU A 49 14.11 11.72 -13.63
C LEU A 49 15.35 11.35 -14.47
N ALA A 50 16.48 11.96 -14.13
CA ALA A 50 17.74 11.63 -14.76
C ALA A 50 18.11 10.16 -14.48
N ARG A 51 18.72 9.49 -15.45
CA ARG A 51 19.13 8.09 -15.35
C ARG A 51 20.58 7.89 -15.77
N GLU A 52 21.25 6.97 -15.08
CA GLU A 52 22.56 6.46 -15.44
C GLU A 52 22.53 4.93 -15.34
N GLY A 53 22.58 4.26 -16.49
CA GLY A 53 22.38 2.81 -16.57
C GLY A 53 21.03 2.38 -16.00
N ASN A 54 21.06 1.47 -15.02
CA ASN A 54 19.86 0.96 -14.34
C ASN A 54 19.43 1.79 -13.12
N SER A 55 20.11 2.91 -12.83
CA SER A 55 19.80 3.75 -11.68
C SER A 55 19.18 5.08 -12.08
N PHE A 56 18.27 5.56 -11.26
CA PHE A 56 17.86 6.95 -11.21
C PHE A 56 18.88 7.75 -10.40
N VAL A 57 19.11 9.01 -10.77
CA VAL A 57 20.16 9.84 -10.16
C VAL A 57 19.64 11.17 -9.63
N LEU A 58 20.13 11.57 -8.46
CA LEU A 58 19.81 12.83 -7.81
C LEU A 58 21.10 13.51 -7.32
N PRO A 59 21.43 14.72 -7.79
CA PRO A 59 22.51 15.52 -7.20
C PRO A 59 22.20 15.87 -5.74
N TYR A 60 23.10 15.55 -4.82
CA TYR A 60 22.94 15.77 -3.38
C TYR A 60 24.19 16.44 -2.79
N GLY A 61 24.24 17.77 -2.88
CA GLY A 61 25.41 18.55 -2.46
C GLY A 61 26.64 18.22 -3.32
N ALA A 62 27.72 17.75 -2.69
CA ALA A 62 28.93 17.31 -3.38
C ALA A 62 28.88 15.85 -3.87
N ARG A 63 27.79 15.12 -3.57
CA ARG A 63 27.59 13.72 -3.95
C ARG A 63 26.46 13.59 -4.96
N THR A 64 26.36 12.42 -5.57
CA THR A 64 25.19 12.02 -6.36
C THR A 64 24.59 10.76 -5.74
N VAL A 65 23.28 10.79 -5.50
CA VAL A 65 22.52 9.64 -5.02
C VAL A 65 22.09 8.79 -6.21
N TYR A 66 22.24 7.47 -6.08
CA TYR A 66 21.86 6.48 -7.09
C TYR A 66 20.86 5.50 -6.50
N ALA A 67 19.65 5.49 -7.04
CA ALA A 67 18.61 4.54 -6.70
C ALA A 67 18.42 3.55 -7.85
N GLY A 68 18.86 2.30 -7.68
CA GLY A 68 18.56 1.22 -8.62
C GLY A 68 17.12 0.77 -8.42
N ALA A 69 16.26 0.87 -9.43
CA ALA A 69 14.88 0.40 -9.34
C ALA A 69 14.32 0.09 -10.73
N ASP A 70 13.28 -0.75 -10.77
CA ASP A 70 12.49 -1.01 -11.96
C ASP A 70 12.00 0.31 -12.57
N PRO A 71 12.13 0.51 -13.91
CA PRO A 71 11.70 1.74 -14.56
C PRO A 71 10.22 2.09 -14.35
N GLY A 72 9.35 1.10 -14.17
CA GLY A 72 7.93 1.28 -13.86
C GLY A 72 7.65 1.89 -12.49
N LEU A 73 8.66 1.96 -11.61
CA LEU A 73 8.58 2.58 -10.28
C LEU A 73 9.10 4.03 -10.26
N ALA A 74 9.24 4.68 -11.43
CA ALA A 74 9.77 6.05 -11.52
C ALA A 74 9.06 7.05 -10.59
N THR A 75 7.73 6.97 -10.47
CA THR A 75 6.96 7.84 -9.55
C THR A 75 7.33 7.63 -8.09
N GLU A 76 7.64 6.39 -7.68
CA GLU A 76 8.09 6.11 -6.31
C GLU A 76 9.50 6.59 -6.04
N VAL A 77 10.37 6.47 -7.04
CA VAL A 77 11.72 7.03 -6.96
C VAL A 77 11.68 8.56 -6.88
N GLU A 78 10.78 9.20 -7.62
CA GLU A 78 10.58 10.65 -7.55
C GLU A 78 10.17 11.08 -6.14
N ARG A 79 9.22 10.36 -5.52
CA ARG A 79 8.80 10.62 -4.13
C ARG A 79 9.94 10.42 -3.14
N LEU A 80 10.75 9.38 -3.32
CA LEU A 80 11.96 9.19 -2.52
C LEU A 80 12.93 10.37 -2.72
N PHE A 81 13.12 10.84 -3.95
CA PHE A 81 14.01 11.97 -4.21
C PHE A 81 13.49 13.29 -3.65
N LEU A 82 12.18 13.53 -3.65
CA LEU A 82 11.58 14.68 -2.97
C LEU A 82 11.86 14.65 -1.47
N LEU A 83 11.71 13.47 -0.82
CA LEU A 83 12.09 13.28 0.57
C LEU A 83 13.57 13.59 0.83
N LEU A 84 14.47 13.12 -0.03
CA LEU A 84 15.90 13.43 0.09
C LEU A 84 16.15 14.94 -0.09
N GLU A 85 15.50 15.58 -1.06
CA GLU A 85 15.60 17.02 -1.28
C GLU A 85 15.13 17.83 -0.06
N ASP A 86 14.05 17.40 0.61
CA ASP A 86 13.59 18.00 1.87
C ASP A 86 14.65 17.84 2.98
N LEU A 87 15.21 16.64 3.15
CA LEU A 87 16.31 16.40 4.09
C LEU A 87 17.53 17.29 3.79
N ARG A 88 17.84 17.51 2.51
CA ARG A 88 18.92 18.40 2.08
C ARG A 88 18.61 19.85 2.43
N ALA A 89 17.39 20.31 2.20
CA ALA A 89 16.94 21.66 2.55
C ALA A 89 17.03 21.91 4.06
N GLU A 90 16.81 20.86 4.85
CA GLU A 90 16.99 20.86 6.31
C GLU A 90 18.45 20.67 6.76
N SER A 91 19.40 20.63 5.82
CA SER A 91 20.84 20.43 6.07
C SER A 91 21.17 19.10 6.76
N VAL A 92 20.35 18.06 6.53
CA VAL A 92 20.63 16.70 6.98
C VAL A 92 21.66 16.06 6.05
N GLU A 93 22.82 15.70 6.61
CA GLU A 93 23.85 14.99 5.88
C GLU A 93 23.53 13.50 5.77
N ILE A 94 23.60 12.96 4.54
CA ILE A 94 23.46 11.54 4.26
C ILE A 94 24.84 10.93 4.05
N SER A 95 25.11 9.86 4.78
CA SER A 95 26.39 9.13 4.80
C SER A 95 26.15 7.62 4.62
N GLY A 96 27.23 6.84 4.49
CA GLY A 96 27.14 5.39 4.39
C GLY A 96 26.62 4.67 5.65
N ASN A 97 26.39 5.39 6.74
CA ASN A 97 25.78 4.87 7.96
C ASN A 97 24.36 5.42 8.19
N THR A 98 23.81 6.15 7.22
CA THR A 98 22.47 6.68 7.32
C THR A 98 21.45 5.57 7.08
N GLU A 99 20.47 5.50 7.97
CA GLU A 99 19.29 4.67 7.86
C GLU A 99 18.09 5.59 7.62
N LEU A 100 17.28 5.26 6.63
CA LEU A 100 16.11 6.03 6.23
C LEU A 100 14.87 5.13 6.29
N PRO A 101 14.13 5.16 7.40
CA PRO A 101 12.84 4.48 7.50
C PRO A 101 11.86 5.02 6.45
N ILE A 102 11.22 4.12 5.70
CA ILE A 102 10.22 4.44 4.67
C ILE A 102 9.04 3.47 4.74
N GLY A 103 7.99 3.87 5.47
CA GLY A 103 6.73 3.14 5.52
C GLY A 103 6.86 1.81 6.26
N TRP A 104 7.28 0.75 5.55
CA TRP A 104 7.33 -0.63 6.06
C TRP A 104 8.74 -1.20 6.22
N THR A 105 9.78 -0.45 5.84
CA THR A 105 11.17 -0.90 5.84
C THR A 105 12.13 0.26 6.06
N THR A 106 13.39 -0.04 6.32
CA THR A 106 14.49 0.93 6.39
C THR A 106 15.44 0.79 5.20
N LEU A 107 15.66 1.88 4.45
CA LEU A 107 16.70 1.95 3.43
C LEU A 107 18.05 2.34 4.05
N THR A 108 19.13 1.86 3.47
CA THR A 108 20.50 2.21 3.86
C THR A 108 21.25 2.80 2.68
N PHE A 109 22.44 3.36 2.95
CA PHE A 109 23.27 3.96 1.91
C PHE A 109 24.68 3.40 1.95
N THR A 110 25.32 3.28 0.80
CA THR A 110 26.75 2.97 0.71
C THR A 110 27.46 4.05 -0.08
N VAL A 111 28.64 4.45 0.40
CA VAL A 111 29.50 5.42 -0.29
C VAL A 111 30.47 4.66 -1.18
N GLU A 112 30.48 5.00 -2.46
CA GLU A 112 31.33 4.44 -3.51
C GLU A 112 32.09 5.57 -4.24
N GLY A 113 33.08 5.18 -5.06
CA GLY A 113 33.97 6.11 -5.78
C GLY A 113 35.24 6.45 -4.99
N GLU A 114 36.31 6.79 -5.69
CA GLU A 114 37.61 7.10 -5.05
C GLU A 114 37.55 8.34 -4.15
N ALA A 115 36.66 9.28 -4.44
CA ALA A 115 36.44 10.49 -3.65
C ALA A 115 35.16 10.42 -2.79
N GLY A 116 34.45 9.28 -2.78
CA GLY A 116 33.21 9.10 -2.05
C GLY A 116 32.06 9.97 -2.59
N GLU A 117 32.06 10.20 -3.89
CA GLU A 117 31.10 11.03 -4.62
C GLU A 117 29.79 10.29 -4.93
N ARG A 118 29.78 8.95 -4.89
CA ARG A 118 28.64 8.11 -5.26
C ARG A 118 27.97 7.57 -4.00
N LEU A 119 26.68 7.86 -3.83
CA LEU A 119 25.89 7.40 -2.68
C LEU A 119 24.78 6.47 -3.19
N VAL A 120 24.97 5.17 -3.00
CA VAL A 120 24.04 4.14 -3.52
C VAL A 120 22.99 3.84 -2.46
N VAL A 121 21.72 3.99 -2.81
CA VAL A 121 20.59 3.59 -1.95
C VAL A 121 20.44 2.07 -2.00
N ARG A 122 20.21 1.45 -0.84
CA ARG A 122 20.09 0.00 -0.70
C ARG A 122 18.88 -0.37 0.14
N GLU A 123 18.24 -1.46 -0.23
CA GLU A 123 17.20 -2.11 0.57
C GLU A 123 17.75 -3.38 1.24
N PRO A 124 17.12 -3.85 2.33
CA PRO A 124 17.36 -5.20 2.84
C PRO A 124 17.24 -6.27 1.74
N ASP A 125 18.09 -7.30 1.78
CA ASP A 125 18.04 -8.40 0.83
C ASP A 125 16.89 -9.36 1.16
N TYR A 126 15.66 -9.01 0.76
CA TYR A 126 14.47 -9.81 1.07
C TYR A 126 14.47 -11.22 0.47
N ASP A 127 15.23 -11.46 -0.59
CA ASP A 127 15.36 -12.78 -1.22
C ASP A 127 16.37 -13.68 -0.48
N GLY A 128 17.32 -13.06 0.23
CA GLY A 128 18.33 -13.73 1.04
C GLY A 128 18.11 -13.52 2.54
N ASP A 129 19.04 -12.79 3.16
CA ASP A 129 19.06 -12.47 4.59
C ASP A 129 18.84 -10.96 4.80
N PRO A 130 17.60 -10.50 4.97
CA PRO A 130 17.30 -9.07 5.07
C PRO A 130 17.76 -8.43 6.39
N GLU A 131 18.05 -9.21 7.43
CA GLU A 131 18.54 -8.63 8.70
C GLU A 131 20.05 -8.28 8.62
N GLU A 132 20.81 -8.99 7.79
CA GLU A 132 22.28 -8.88 7.74
C GLU A 132 22.82 -8.41 6.37
N ALA A 133 22.02 -8.48 5.30
CA ALA A 133 22.44 -8.14 3.95
C ALA A 133 21.52 -7.10 3.30
N THR A 134 22.11 -6.33 2.38
CA THR A 134 21.42 -5.31 1.60
C THR A 134 21.80 -5.40 0.12
N ARG A 135 20.93 -4.92 -0.75
CA ARG A 135 21.14 -4.87 -2.21
C ARG A 135 20.84 -3.49 -2.79
N ALA A 136 21.45 -3.18 -3.93
CA ALA A 136 21.35 -1.86 -4.56
C ALA A 136 20.07 -1.66 -5.39
N ASP A 137 19.36 -2.73 -5.71
CA ASP A 137 18.04 -2.65 -6.36
C ASP A 137 16.96 -2.54 -5.29
N ILE A 138 16.32 -1.36 -5.19
CA ILE A 138 15.32 -1.01 -4.19
C ILE A 138 13.86 -1.24 -4.67
N SER A 139 13.69 -2.02 -5.74
CA SER A 139 12.38 -2.21 -6.36
C SER A 139 11.33 -2.82 -5.43
N VAL A 140 11.73 -3.74 -4.54
CA VAL A 140 10.76 -4.42 -3.66
C VAL A 140 10.19 -3.45 -2.62
N SER A 141 11.06 -2.67 -1.99
CA SER A 141 10.68 -1.62 -1.04
C SER A 141 9.68 -0.64 -1.65
N LEU A 142 10.03 -0.11 -2.84
CA LEU A 142 9.21 0.88 -3.52
C LEU A 142 7.90 0.30 -4.05
N ALA A 143 7.91 -0.93 -4.58
CA ALA A 143 6.69 -1.57 -5.07
C ALA A 143 5.69 -1.85 -3.94
N VAL A 144 6.16 -2.31 -2.78
CA VAL A 144 5.29 -2.48 -1.60
C VAL A 144 4.77 -1.13 -1.11
N LEU A 145 5.64 -0.13 -1.00
CA LEU A 145 5.26 1.21 -0.55
C LEU A 145 4.20 1.85 -1.48
N ALA A 146 4.32 1.64 -2.79
CA ALA A 146 3.33 2.10 -3.77
C ALA A 146 1.94 1.49 -3.51
N ARG A 147 1.87 0.17 -3.30
CA ARG A 147 0.61 -0.53 -3.03
C ARG A 147 0.01 -0.12 -1.69
N GLN A 148 0.83 0.03 -0.66
CA GLN A 148 0.40 0.54 0.65
C GLN A 148 -0.15 1.97 0.54
N ARG A 149 0.53 2.85 -0.20
CA ARG A 149 0.03 4.21 -0.42
C ARG A 149 -1.31 4.20 -1.15
N ALA A 150 -1.48 3.36 -2.17
CA ALA A 150 -2.74 3.25 -2.89
C ALA A 150 -3.91 2.83 -1.97
N VAL A 151 -3.65 2.01 -0.95
CA VAL A 151 -4.65 1.66 0.08
C VAL A 151 -4.93 2.86 0.99
N LEU A 152 -3.90 3.53 1.51
CA LEU A 152 -4.06 4.71 2.36
C LEU A 152 -4.81 5.87 1.67
N GLU A 153 -4.50 6.12 0.40
CA GLU A 153 -5.19 7.13 -0.43
C GLU A 153 -6.66 6.77 -0.64
N ARG A 154 -6.95 5.50 -0.88
CA ARG A 154 -8.31 4.99 -1.13
C ARG A 154 -9.22 5.13 0.09
N VAL A 155 -8.70 4.90 1.29
CA VAL A 155 -9.47 5.11 2.53
C VAL A 155 -9.25 6.50 3.14
N ASN A 156 -8.42 7.34 2.51
CA ASN A 156 -8.10 8.71 2.89
C ASN A 156 -7.64 8.85 4.36
N VAL A 157 -6.65 8.04 4.75
CA VAL A 157 -6.05 8.12 6.10
C VAL A 157 -4.53 8.24 6.07
N ALA A 158 -4.02 8.83 7.14
CA ALA A 158 -2.62 8.79 7.50
C ALA A 158 -2.18 7.35 7.81
N GLY A 159 -1.04 6.94 7.27
CA GLY A 159 -0.45 5.64 7.56
C GLY A 159 0.34 5.63 8.88
N GLU A 160 0.39 4.47 9.52
CA GLU A 160 1.29 4.19 10.64
C GLU A 160 2.38 3.23 10.18
N ALA A 161 3.64 3.65 10.30
CA ALA A 161 4.79 2.88 9.85
C ALA A 161 4.95 1.58 10.65
N ILE A 162 5.55 0.60 9.99
CA ILE A 162 6.09 -0.64 10.57
C ILE A 162 7.51 -0.84 10.03
N ASP A 163 8.25 -1.81 10.56
CA ASP A 163 9.52 -2.21 9.95
C ASP A 163 9.48 -3.67 9.45
N PHE A 164 10.37 -4.00 8.52
CA PHE A 164 10.36 -5.29 7.83
C PHE A 164 10.71 -6.45 8.76
N ASP A 165 11.43 -6.14 9.84
CA ASP A 165 11.92 -7.05 10.86
C ASP A 165 11.00 -7.07 12.10
N GLU A 166 9.99 -6.19 12.15
CA GLU A 166 8.88 -6.31 13.09
C GLU A 166 7.98 -7.49 12.73
N HIS A 167 7.20 -7.94 13.71
CA HIS A 167 6.47 -9.19 13.69
C HIS A 167 4.96 -8.99 13.69
N VAL A 168 4.29 -9.84 12.94
CA VAL A 168 2.85 -10.03 12.91
C VAL A 168 2.52 -11.28 13.71
N LEU A 169 1.54 -11.18 14.60
CA LEU A 169 1.02 -12.35 15.31
C LEU A 169 0.05 -13.08 14.38
N THR A 170 0.22 -14.37 14.19
CA THR A 170 -0.61 -15.15 13.25
C THR A 170 -1.03 -16.47 13.87
N ILE A 171 -2.18 -16.98 13.45
CA ILE A 171 -2.52 -18.39 13.65
C ILE A 171 -1.70 -19.24 12.67
N ALA A 172 -1.08 -20.30 13.16
CA ALA A 172 -0.22 -21.17 12.37
C ALA A 172 -0.95 -21.68 11.12
N GLY A 173 -0.33 -21.52 9.95
CA GLY A 173 -0.91 -21.91 8.66
C GLY A 173 -1.88 -20.89 8.05
N SER A 174 -2.12 -19.74 8.69
CA SER A 174 -3.01 -18.70 8.12
C SER A 174 -2.51 -18.14 6.78
N LEU A 175 -1.20 -18.18 6.54
CA LEU A 175 -0.65 -17.74 5.26
C LEU A 175 -1.05 -18.65 4.09
N ASP A 176 -1.41 -19.90 4.36
CA ASP A 176 -1.70 -20.93 3.36
C ASP A 176 -3.20 -21.11 3.05
N ILE A 177 -4.07 -20.32 3.69
CA ILE A 177 -5.53 -20.35 3.47
C ILE A 177 -6.01 -19.11 2.73
N ASP A 178 -7.01 -19.26 1.87
CA ASP A 178 -7.48 -18.14 1.04
C ASP A 178 -8.18 -17.05 1.86
N GLU A 179 -9.10 -17.44 2.74
CA GLU A 179 -9.99 -16.53 3.45
C GLU A 179 -9.39 -16.13 4.81
N VAL A 180 -8.77 -14.95 4.86
CA VAL A 180 -8.12 -14.41 6.05
C VAL A 180 -8.55 -12.99 6.35
N LEU A 181 -8.36 -12.58 7.60
CA LEU A 181 -8.44 -11.19 8.01
C LEU A 181 -7.13 -10.73 8.65
N LEU A 182 -6.81 -9.47 8.43
CA LEU A 182 -5.82 -8.71 9.17
C LEU A 182 -6.52 -7.74 10.11
N LEU A 183 -6.21 -7.81 11.40
CA LEU A 183 -6.68 -6.87 12.42
C LEU A 183 -5.48 -6.08 12.94
N ARG A 184 -5.56 -4.74 12.87
CA ARG A 184 -4.56 -3.87 13.52
C ARG A 184 -5.03 -3.49 14.90
N VAL A 185 -4.29 -3.91 15.93
CA VAL A 185 -4.42 -3.38 17.30
C VAL A 185 -3.27 -2.42 17.59
N PRO A 186 -3.35 -1.59 18.65
CA PRO A 186 -2.20 -0.83 19.11
C PRO A 186 -1.02 -1.77 19.38
N SER A 187 0.17 -1.40 18.90
CA SER A 187 1.38 -2.21 19.12
C SER A 187 1.61 -2.41 20.62
N PRO A 188 1.81 -3.65 21.09
CA PRO A 188 2.18 -3.92 22.47
C PRO A 188 3.65 -3.57 22.78
N GLY A 189 4.40 -3.04 21.80
CA GLY A 189 5.83 -2.75 21.89
C GLY A 189 6.71 -3.96 21.57
N GLY A 190 8.03 -3.78 21.73
CA GLY A 190 9.02 -4.77 21.30
C GLY A 190 9.10 -4.88 19.79
N ARG A 191 9.26 -6.09 19.25
CA ARG A 191 9.24 -6.34 17.79
C ARG A 191 7.83 -6.59 17.26
N LEU A 192 6.75 -6.26 17.95
CA LEU A 192 5.39 -6.56 17.48
C LEU A 192 4.77 -5.34 16.81
N THR A 193 4.35 -5.50 15.55
CA THR A 193 3.67 -4.44 14.76
C THR A 193 2.30 -4.06 15.32
N GLY A 194 1.63 -4.97 16.05
CA GLY A 194 0.21 -4.86 16.38
C GLY A 194 -0.73 -5.46 15.32
N TRP A 195 -0.21 -5.92 14.17
CA TRP A 195 -1.01 -6.71 13.24
C TRP A 195 -1.25 -8.13 13.75
N ARG A 196 -2.47 -8.61 13.49
CA ARG A 196 -2.90 -9.99 13.75
C ARG A 196 -3.49 -10.58 12.48
N LEU A 197 -2.98 -11.74 12.06
CA LEU A 197 -3.49 -12.51 10.92
C LEU A 197 -4.26 -13.72 11.42
N ALA A 198 -5.50 -13.88 10.97
CA ALA A 198 -6.34 -15.02 11.37
C ALA A 198 -7.25 -15.49 10.22
N PRO A 199 -7.70 -16.76 10.25
CA PRO A 199 -8.76 -17.24 9.37
C PRO A 199 -10.07 -16.48 9.59
N THR A 200 -10.82 -16.20 8.53
CA THR A 200 -12.17 -15.60 8.68
C THR A 200 -13.17 -16.57 9.31
N ALA A 201 -12.92 -17.88 9.20
CA ALA A 201 -13.72 -18.92 9.85
C ALA A 201 -13.65 -18.90 11.39
N GLY A 202 -12.80 -18.05 11.97
CA GLY A 202 -12.56 -17.93 13.40
C GLY A 202 -11.36 -18.73 13.87
N ILE A 203 -11.05 -18.58 15.16
CA ILE A 203 -9.93 -19.21 15.85
C ILE A 203 -10.49 -20.27 16.79
N LYS A 204 -9.91 -21.46 16.77
CA LYS A 204 -10.23 -22.57 17.68
C LYS A 204 -9.25 -22.63 18.84
N GLU A 205 -9.61 -23.34 19.91
CA GLU A 205 -8.76 -23.45 21.11
C GLU A 205 -7.46 -24.21 20.82
N GLU A 206 -7.49 -25.14 19.88
CA GLU A 206 -6.32 -25.92 19.43
C GLU A 206 -5.38 -25.17 18.49
N ASP A 207 -5.76 -23.98 18.01
CA ASP A 207 -4.96 -23.24 17.04
C ASP A 207 -3.68 -22.68 17.68
N ALA A 208 -2.53 -23.04 17.10
CA ALA A 208 -1.25 -22.54 17.56
C ALA A 208 -1.00 -21.10 17.10
N LEU A 209 -0.47 -20.26 17.99
CA LEU A 209 0.01 -18.92 17.65
C LEU A 209 1.47 -18.98 17.21
N GLU A 210 1.80 -18.25 16.16
CA GLU A 210 3.17 -18.01 15.73
C GLU A 210 3.41 -16.51 15.51
N SER A 211 4.66 -16.08 15.56
CA SER A 211 5.08 -14.70 15.37
C SER A 211 6.01 -14.67 14.17
N LEU A 212 5.60 -14.02 13.09
CA LEU A 212 6.35 -13.99 11.83
C LEU A 212 6.83 -12.57 11.54
N PRO A 213 8.10 -12.38 11.17
CA PRO A 213 8.57 -11.07 10.74
C PRO A 213 7.93 -10.68 9.39
N VAL A 214 7.74 -9.39 9.16
CA VAL A 214 7.02 -8.85 7.99
C VAL A 214 7.68 -9.30 6.68
N HIS A 215 9.01 -9.37 6.62
CA HIS A 215 9.72 -9.87 5.44
C HIS A 215 9.45 -11.36 5.13
N VAL A 216 9.07 -12.19 6.13
CA VAL A 216 8.62 -13.57 5.88
C VAL A 216 7.24 -13.58 5.24
N ILE A 217 6.35 -12.66 5.65
CA ILE A 217 5.02 -12.52 5.04
C ILE A 217 5.16 -12.01 3.61
N LEU A 218 6.03 -11.02 3.37
CA LEU A 218 6.35 -10.54 2.02
C LEU A 218 6.70 -11.68 1.06
N ARG A 219 7.58 -12.59 1.48
CA ARG A 219 8.02 -13.73 0.65
C ARG A 219 6.91 -14.74 0.38
N ARG A 220 6.00 -14.94 1.35
CA ARG A 220 4.98 -16.00 1.27
C ARG A 220 3.67 -15.52 0.65
N ARG A 221 3.22 -14.32 1.01
CA ARG A 221 1.95 -13.74 0.58
C ARG A 221 2.02 -12.20 0.55
N PRO A 222 2.70 -11.62 -0.45
CA PRO A 222 3.03 -10.19 -0.51
C PRO A 222 1.80 -9.27 -0.52
N ALA A 223 0.64 -9.74 -0.99
CA ALA A 223 -0.60 -8.96 -1.03
C ALA A 223 -1.07 -8.52 0.36
N LEU A 224 -0.72 -9.27 1.42
CA LEU A 224 -1.08 -8.89 2.80
C LEU A 224 -0.39 -7.60 3.25
N LEU A 225 0.79 -7.28 2.72
CA LEU A 225 1.52 -6.07 3.11
C LEU A 225 0.82 -4.80 2.66
N ASP A 226 -0.05 -4.86 1.65
CA ASP A 226 -0.74 -3.70 1.09
C ASP A 226 -1.58 -2.96 2.14
N ALA A 227 -2.12 -3.69 3.12
CA ALA A 227 -2.90 -3.12 4.22
C ALA A 227 -2.03 -2.62 5.39
N MET A 228 -0.75 -2.99 5.46
CA MET A 228 0.00 -2.99 6.71
C MET A 228 0.41 -1.60 7.25
N LEU A 229 0.18 -0.53 6.49
CA LEU A 229 0.31 0.85 6.99
C LEU A 229 -0.99 1.42 7.56
N LEU A 230 -2.11 0.69 7.53
CA LEU A 230 -3.34 1.17 8.15
C LEU A 230 -3.14 1.31 9.68
N PRO A 231 -3.68 2.38 10.29
CA PRO A 231 -3.53 2.62 11.71
C PRO A 231 -4.34 1.63 12.56
N PRO A 232 -4.11 1.58 13.89
CA PRO A 232 -4.88 0.76 14.81
C PRO A 232 -6.40 0.94 14.70
N GLY A 233 -7.12 -0.18 14.86
CA GLY A 233 -8.57 -0.28 14.76
C GLY A 233 -9.07 -0.82 13.42
N TYR A 234 -8.24 -0.78 12.38
CA TYR A 234 -8.64 -1.28 11.06
C TYR A 234 -8.69 -2.81 10.98
N ILE A 235 -9.67 -3.30 10.21
CA ILE A 235 -9.81 -4.72 9.83
C ILE A 235 -9.83 -4.83 8.31
N VAL A 236 -9.04 -5.74 7.76
CA VAL A 236 -8.98 -5.99 6.32
C VAL A 236 -9.21 -7.45 6.01
N TYR A 237 -10.16 -7.72 5.12
CA TYR A 237 -10.51 -9.06 4.66
C TYR A 237 -9.83 -9.37 3.33
N PHE A 238 -9.35 -10.61 3.19
CA PHE A 238 -8.75 -11.12 1.96
C PHE A 238 -9.38 -12.44 1.55
N ALA A 239 -9.54 -12.62 0.24
CA ALA A 239 -9.88 -13.88 -0.41
C ALA A 239 -8.76 -14.22 -1.41
N GLY A 240 -7.88 -15.16 -1.03
CA GLY A 240 -6.61 -15.36 -1.73
C GLY A 240 -5.75 -14.09 -1.67
N ASP A 241 -5.14 -13.67 -2.78
CA ASP A 241 -4.36 -12.43 -2.83
C ASP A 241 -5.20 -11.17 -3.06
N GLN A 242 -6.53 -11.29 -3.10
CA GLN A 242 -7.42 -10.16 -3.30
C GLN A 242 -7.86 -9.57 -1.96
N MET A 243 -7.52 -8.31 -1.71
CA MET A 243 -8.14 -7.52 -0.66
C MET A 243 -9.61 -7.28 -1.03
N THR A 244 -10.54 -7.61 -0.13
CA THR A 244 -11.98 -7.59 -0.42
C THR A 244 -12.71 -6.47 0.32
N THR A 245 -12.43 -6.28 1.61
CA THR A 245 -13.16 -5.30 2.43
C THR A 245 -12.22 -4.68 3.45
N ILE A 246 -12.34 -3.37 3.66
CA ILE A 246 -11.67 -2.65 4.74
C ILE A 246 -12.75 -2.05 5.66
N LEU A 247 -12.64 -2.33 6.94
CA LEU A 247 -13.44 -1.71 8.00
C LEU A 247 -12.55 -0.77 8.79
N ASP A 248 -13.12 0.38 9.16
CA ASP A 248 -12.49 1.36 10.03
C ASP A 248 -12.64 0.98 11.52
N PRO A 249 -12.10 1.77 12.46
CA PRO A 249 -12.19 1.50 13.89
C PRO A 249 -13.62 1.51 14.49
N ASP A 250 -14.60 2.04 13.76
CA ASP A 250 -16.02 2.07 14.15
C ASP A 250 -16.81 0.90 13.51
N ASP A 251 -16.10 -0.10 12.96
CA ASP A 251 -16.64 -1.25 12.24
C ASP A 251 -17.45 -0.85 10.98
N VAL A 252 -17.19 0.32 10.40
CA VAL A 252 -17.83 0.80 9.19
C VAL A 252 -17.01 0.38 7.98
N VAL A 253 -17.67 -0.16 6.96
CA VAL A 253 -17.03 -0.48 5.67
C VAL A 253 -16.64 0.83 4.97
N VAL A 254 -15.34 1.09 4.90
CA VAL A 254 -14.78 2.26 4.19
C VAL A 254 -14.32 1.92 2.78
N TRP A 255 -14.19 0.63 2.47
CA TRP A 255 -13.96 0.15 1.11
C TRP A 255 -14.42 -1.29 0.92
N ASP A 256 -15.06 -1.57 -0.21
CA ASP A 256 -15.43 -2.91 -0.68
C ASP A 256 -15.03 -3.05 -2.16
N TRP A 257 -14.35 -4.14 -2.50
CA TRP A 257 -13.93 -4.44 -3.87
C TRP A 257 -15.09 -4.52 -4.85
N ARG A 258 -16.29 -4.90 -4.40
CA ARG A 258 -17.50 -5.00 -5.23
C ARG A 258 -18.01 -3.63 -5.67
N ASP A 259 -17.74 -2.59 -4.90
CA ASP A 259 -18.12 -1.22 -5.23
C ASP A 259 -17.11 -0.57 -6.19
N GLY A 260 -15.90 -1.13 -6.29
CA GLY A 260 -14.82 -0.67 -7.18
C GLY A 260 -14.96 -1.06 -8.66
N ASP A 261 -15.91 -1.94 -9.02
CA ASP A 261 -16.12 -2.45 -10.39
C ASP A 261 -17.44 -1.95 -11.04
N GLN A 262 -18.02 -0.83 -10.56
CA GLN A 262 -19.16 -0.19 -11.25
C GLN A 262 -18.78 0.63 -12.49
N GLY A 263 -17.67 0.28 -13.14
CA GLY A 263 -17.33 0.71 -14.49
C GLY A 263 -17.83 -0.30 -15.52
N SER A 264 -19.06 -0.12 -16.01
CA SER A 264 -19.61 -0.78 -17.21
C SER A 264 -19.88 -2.29 -17.13
N ARG A 265 -20.96 -2.68 -16.44
CA ARG A 265 -21.80 -3.77 -16.97
C ARG A 265 -22.98 -3.16 -17.74
N PRO A 266 -23.16 -3.45 -19.04
CA PRO A 266 -24.42 -3.13 -19.69
C PRO A 266 -25.52 -3.84 -18.91
N ARG A 267 -26.55 -3.08 -18.49
CA ARG A 267 -27.81 -3.67 -18.02
C ARG A 267 -28.19 -4.72 -19.06
N SER A 268 -28.23 -5.99 -18.65
CA SER A 268 -28.81 -7.02 -19.50
C SER A 268 -30.23 -6.54 -19.85
N PRO A 269 -30.60 -6.49 -21.13
CA PRO A 269 -31.90 -6.01 -21.52
C PRO A 269 -32.95 -6.92 -20.88
N GLU A 270 -33.87 -6.29 -20.15
CA GLU A 270 -35.13 -6.91 -19.73
C GLU A 270 -35.69 -7.70 -20.91
N HIS A 271 -35.78 -9.02 -20.77
CA HIS A 271 -36.46 -9.87 -21.75
C HIS A 271 -37.98 -9.68 -21.56
N PRO A 272 -38.70 -9.12 -22.54
CA PRO A 272 -40.14 -9.05 -22.48
C PRO A 272 -40.71 -10.30 -23.16
N GLY A 273 -41.24 -11.22 -22.36
CA GLY A 273 -42.07 -12.30 -22.86
C GLY A 273 -41.68 -13.66 -22.29
N ASP A 274 -42.35 -14.06 -21.21
CA ASP A 274 -43.12 -15.29 -21.28
C ASP A 274 -44.20 -15.30 -20.18
N ALA A 275 -45.44 -15.42 -20.63
CA ALA A 275 -46.62 -15.61 -19.81
C ALA A 275 -46.76 -17.10 -19.43
N PRO A 276 -47.63 -17.44 -18.46
CA PRO A 276 -47.46 -18.62 -17.61
C PRO A 276 -48.07 -19.88 -18.20
N HIS A 277 -47.40 -21.03 -18.00
CA HIS A 277 -48.00 -22.34 -18.20
C HIS A 277 -47.98 -23.17 -16.91
N THR A 278 -49.15 -23.17 -16.27
CA THR A 278 -49.87 -24.30 -15.66
C THR A 278 -49.08 -25.55 -15.22
N THR A 279 -49.11 -25.75 -13.90
CA THR A 279 -48.93 -27.03 -13.19
C THR A 279 -49.90 -28.11 -13.71
N PRO A 280 -49.52 -29.40 -13.57
CA PRO A 280 -50.48 -30.37 -13.05
C PRO A 280 -49.94 -31.10 -11.81
N GLN A 281 -50.78 -31.13 -10.78
CA GLN A 281 -50.69 -31.99 -9.61
C GLN A 281 -50.58 -33.48 -10.00
N ARG A 282 -49.79 -34.24 -9.24
CA ARG A 282 -50.19 -35.57 -8.75
C ARG A 282 -49.72 -35.76 -7.31
N GLY A 283 -50.65 -36.23 -6.48
CA GLY A 283 -50.58 -36.32 -5.02
C GLY A 283 -49.78 -37.51 -4.45
N PRO A 284 -49.96 -37.81 -3.15
CA PRO A 284 -48.90 -38.26 -2.26
C PRO A 284 -48.84 -39.78 -2.07
N LEU A 285 -47.66 -40.29 -1.70
CA LEU A 285 -47.49 -41.62 -1.10
C LEU A 285 -46.60 -41.51 0.15
N LEU A 286 -47.30 -41.58 1.30
CA LEU A 286 -46.93 -42.14 2.61
C LEU A 286 -45.66 -43.03 2.61
N GLN A 287 -44.83 -43.18 3.64
CA GLN A 287 -44.68 -42.69 5.04
C GLN A 287 -43.32 -43.22 5.58
N PRO A 288 -42.87 -42.84 6.80
CA PRO A 288 -41.52 -43.10 7.31
C PRO A 288 -41.33 -44.51 7.90
N LEU A 289 -40.08 -44.99 7.91
CA LEU A 289 -39.64 -46.11 8.75
C LEU A 289 -38.81 -45.55 9.91
N GLY A 290 -39.38 -45.60 11.11
CA GLY A 290 -38.64 -45.45 12.35
C GLY A 290 -38.40 -46.82 13.00
N ARG A 291 -37.15 -47.06 13.41
CA ARG A 291 -36.76 -47.55 14.74
C ARG A 291 -35.30 -47.25 14.97
#